data_AF-A0A9E1MJH9-F1
#
_entry.id   AF-A0A9E1MJH9-F1
#
_cell.length_a   1.000
_cell.length_b   1.000
_cell.length_c   1.000
_cell.angle_alpha   90.00
_cell.angle_beta   90.00
_cell.angle_gamma   90.00
#
_symmetry.space_group_name_H-M   'P 1'
#
loop_
_entity.id
_entity.type
_entity.pdbx_description
1 polymer ?
#
loop_
_entity_poly.entity_id
_entity_poly.type
_entity_poly.pdbx_seq_one_letter_code
_entity_poly.pdbx_strand_id
1 'polypeptide(L)'
;MFLIKRFVNSGNAEAVQCIREISTYSPKYLGVNIWGYMPAKNAELQEKFMEKLVGKYMGSNPKKGASYAWVLNHIQDSNGLIAPRSFLKCFAISAERMLENESELKNLEADRLLSLSSLQGALIRVSDGRVREISESYPWLETLKQMLNGLHLLTERQEVERRINIDQWTNEQKSASWRTALSNIRFFRVHWYTAIHVEWKGQCS
;
A
#
# COMPACT_ATOMS: atom_id res chain seq x y z
N MET A 1 9.83 0.19 -8.11
CA MET A 1 11.30 0.33 -8.22
C MET A 1 12.06 -0.28 -7.02
N PHE A 2 11.79 0.09 -5.76
CA PHE A 2 12.58 -0.37 -4.60
C PHE A 2 12.48 -1.88 -4.30
N LEU A 3 11.31 -2.50 -4.48
CA LEU A 3 11.14 -3.93 -4.25
C LEU A 3 11.97 -4.77 -5.21
N ILE A 4 11.91 -4.48 -6.51
CA ILE A 4 12.75 -5.16 -7.52
C ILE A 4 14.24 -5.01 -7.17
N LYS A 5 14.68 -3.79 -6.81
CA LYS A 5 16.07 -3.56 -6.38
C LYS A 5 16.45 -4.48 -5.21
N ARG A 6 15.60 -4.57 -4.18
CA ARG A 6 15.86 -5.42 -3.01
C ARG A 6 15.81 -6.91 -3.33
N PHE A 7 14.88 -7.31 -4.20
CA PHE A 7 14.70 -8.69 -4.62
C PHE A 7 15.93 -9.21 -5.37
N VAL A 8 16.41 -8.47 -6.37
CA VAL A 8 17.59 -8.86 -7.17
C VAL A 8 18.89 -8.77 -6.37
N ASN A 9 19.02 -7.75 -5.51
CA ASN A 9 20.23 -7.57 -4.69
C ASN A 9 20.19 -8.38 -3.38
N SER A 10 19.30 -9.36 -3.27
CA SER A 10 19.23 -10.25 -2.10
C SER A 10 20.37 -11.27 -2.02
N GLY A 11 21.16 -11.41 -3.09
CA GLY A 11 22.18 -12.45 -3.23
C GLY A 11 21.60 -13.81 -3.67
N ASN A 12 20.28 -13.90 -3.87
CA ASN A 12 19.61 -15.10 -4.35
C ASN A 12 19.67 -15.17 -5.90
N ALA A 13 20.17 -16.28 -6.44
CA ALA A 13 20.36 -16.46 -7.89
C ALA A 13 19.02 -16.60 -8.64
N GLU A 14 18.04 -17.24 -8.02
CA GLU A 14 16.69 -17.42 -8.56
C GLU A 14 15.96 -16.08 -8.70
N ALA A 15 16.19 -15.14 -7.79
CA ALA A 15 15.64 -13.79 -7.84
C ALA A 15 16.19 -13.00 -9.03
N VAL A 16 17.49 -13.16 -9.33
CA VAL A 16 18.12 -12.59 -10.53
C VAL A 16 17.52 -13.23 -11.78
N GLN A 17 17.36 -14.56 -11.79
CA GLN A 17 16.81 -15.30 -12.92
C GLN A 17 15.36 -14.91 -13.22
N CYS A 18 14.52 -14.76 -12.20
CA CYS A 18 13.14 -14.29 -12.32
C CYS A 18 13.07 -12.93 -13.03
N ILE A 19 13.94 -11.98 -12.65
CA ILE A 19 14.02 -10.68 -13.34
C ILE A 19 14.59 -10.81 -14.75
N ARG A 20 15.55 -11.71 -14.99
CA ARG A 20 16.05 -11.97 -16.36
C ARG A 20 14.92 -12.43 -17.27
N GLU A 21 14.12 -13.39 -16.84
CA GLU A 21 12.96 -13.89 -17.59
C GLU A 21 11.96 -12.78 -17.93
N ILE A 22 11.65 -11.91 -16.96
CA ILE A 22 10.79 -10.74 -17.18
C ILE A 22 11.46 -9.72 -18.11
N SER A 23 12.77 -9.50 -17.99
CA SER A 23 13.52 -8.51 -18.76
C SER A 23 13.92 -8.98 -20.17
N THR A 24 13.75 -10.26 -20.52
CA THR A 24 13.84 -10.74 -21.91
C THR A 24 12.91 -9.96 -22.86
N TYR A 25 11.83 -9.38 -22.31
CA TYR A 25 10.90 -8.50 -23.01
C TYR A 25 11.37 -7.03 -23.11
N SER A 26 12.44 -6.64 -22.41
CA SER A 26 13.01 -5.27 -22.41
C SER A 26 14.53 -5.27 -22.16
N PRO A 27 15.36 -5.60 -23.17
CA PRO A 27 16.81 -5.84 -23.03
C PRO A 27 17.67 -4.63 -22.65
N LYS A 28 17.09 -3.44 -22.42
CA LYS A 28 17.83 -2.19 -22.18
C LYS A 28 18.42 -2.01 -20.77
N TYR A 29 18.23 -2.95 -19.85
CA TYR A 29 18.42 -2.67 -18.41
C TYR A 29 19.21 -3.71 -17.61
N LEU A 30 20.09 -4.45 -18.28
CA LEU A 30 20.93 -5.50 -17.68
C LEU A 30 22.38 -5.01 -17.47
N GLY A 31 22.54 -3.94 -16.68
CA GLY A 31 23.84 -3.53 -16.15
C GLY A 31 23.97 -3.97 -14.71
N VAL A 32 24.39 -5.22 -14.46
CA VAL A 32 24.88 -5.60 -13.13
C VAL A 32 26.28 -5.00 -13.01
N ASN A 33 26.43 -3.96 -12.20
CA ASN A 33 27.76 -3.43 -11.88
C ASN A 33 28.24 -4.02 -10.54
N ILE A 34 29.45 -3.67 -10.11
CA ILE A 34 30.02 -4.13 -8.84
C ILE A 34 29.16 -3.78 -7.60
N TRP A 35 28.23 -2.82 -7.74
CA TRP A 35 27.30 -2.37 -6.69
C TRP A 35 25.91 -3.01 -6.79
N GLY A 36 25.72 -3.95 -7.73
CA GLY A 36 24.48 -4.71 -7.92
C GLY A 36 23.59 -4.20 -9.05
N TYR A 37 22.33 -4.62 -9.01
CA TYR A 37 21.31 -4.29 -10.00
C TYR A 37 20.62 -2.95 -9.70
N MET A 38 20.59 -2.07 -10.69
CA MET A 38 19.81 -0.83 -10.66
C MET A 38 18.61 -0.91 -11.61
N PRO A 39 17.37 -1.08 -11.11
CA PRO A 39 16.19 -1.06 -11.97
C PRO A 39 15.98 0.34 -12.56
N ALA A 40 15.78 0.43 -13.87
CA ALA A 40 15.27 1.63 -14.50
C ALA A 40 13.83 1.93 -14.04
N LYS A 41 13.42 3.20 -14.11
CA LYS A 41 12.02 3.61 -13.94
C LYS A 41 11.20 3.15 -15.15
N ASN A 42 10.86 1.87 -15.19
CA ASN A 42 10.00 1.28 -16.21
C ASN A 42 8.73 0.72 -15.54
N ALA A 43 7.56 1.21 -15.95
CA ALA A 43 6.27 0.78 -15.42
C ALA A 43 5.92 -0.64 -15.87
N GLU A 44 6.19 -1.00 -17.11
CA GLU A 44 5.93 -2.32 -17.67
C GLU A 44 6.72 -3.41 -16.92
N LEU A 45 8.00 -3.18 -16.66
CA LEU A 45 8.82 -4.08 -15.86
C LEU A 45 8.25 -4.26 -14.44
N GLN A 46 7.73 -3.19 -13.84
CA GLN A 46 7.14 -3.24 -12.51
C GLN A 46 5.82 -3.99 -12.49
N GLU A 47 4.99 -3.80 -13.52
CA GLU A 47 3.73 -4.51 -13.68
C GLU A 47 4.00 -6.00 -13.88
N LYS A 48 4.89 -6.38 -14.81
CA LYS A 48 5.26 -7.79 -15.05
C LYS A 48 5.90 -8.47 -13.84
N PHE A 49 6.74 -7.74 -13.10
CA PHE A 49 7.25 -8.25 -11.84
C PHE A 49 6.11 -8.50 -10.84
N MET A 50 5.13 -7.60 -10.77
CA MET A 50 3.98 -7.78 -9.88
C MET A 50 3.08 -8.93 -10.33
N GLU A 51 2.87 -9.12 -11.65
CA GLU A 51 2.16 -10.27 -12.20
C GLU A 51 2.81 -11.59 -11.76
N LYS A 52 4.15 -11.68 -11.81
CA LYS A 52 4.90 -12.86 -11.32
C LYS A 52 4.89 -13.02 -9.80
N LEU A 53 4.78 -11.91 -9.06
CA LEU A 53 4.83 -11.96 -7.62
C LEU A 53 3.48 -12.41 -7.03
N VAL A 54 2.36 -11.88 -7.52
CA VAL A 54 1.04 -12.04 -6.89
C VAL A 54 -0.07 -12.50 -7.86
N GLY A 55 0.26 -12.66 -9.14
CA GLY A 55 -0.70 -12.92 -10.21
C GLY A 55 -1.17 -11.65 -10.90
N LYS A 56 -1.74 -11.78 -12.10
CA LYS A 56 -2.14 -10.65 -12.96
C LYS A 56 -3.32 -9.84 -12.44
N TYR A 57 -4.29 -10.54 -11.86
CA TYR A 57 -5.53 -9.93 -11.37
C TYR A 57 -5.75 -10.30 -9.90
N MET A 58 -6.51 -9.48 -9.18
CA MET A 58 -6.90 -9.73 -7.78
C MET A 58 -7.99 -10.81 -7.65
N GLY A 59 -7.99 -11.78 -8.56
CA GLY A 59 -8.93 -12.89 -8.63
C GLY A 59 -8.89 -13.53 -10.01
N SER A 60 -9.89 -14.34 -10.33
CA SER A 60 -9.87 -15.19 -11.53
C SER A 60 -10.03 -14.45 -12.86
N ASN A 61 -10.33 -13.14 -12.87
CA ASN A 61 -10.61 -12.42 -14.11
C ASN A 61 -10.24 -10.91 -14.06
N PRO A 62 -10.16 -10.24 -15.23
CA PRO A 62 -9.81 -8.82 -15.31
C PRO A 62 -10.76 -7.87 -14.58
N LYS A 63 -12.03 -8.27 -14.38
CA LYS A 63 -13.04 -7.44 -13.68
C LYS A 63 -12.72 -7.28 -12.20
N LYS A 64 -11.85 -8.11 -11.63
CA LYS A 64 -11.37 -7.99 -10.24
C LYS A 64 -10.24 -6.96 -10.08
N GLY A 65 -9.77 -6.36 -11.18
CA GLY A 65 -8.72 -5.35 -11.18
C GLY A 65 -7.33 -5.96 -11.33
N ALA A 66 -6.46 -5.24 -12.05
CA ALA A 66 -5.05 -5.62 -12.21
C ALA A 66 -4.31 -5.50 -10.87
N SER A 67 -3.55 -6.53 -10.50
CA SER A 67 -2.88 -6.60 -9.20
C SER A 67 -1.90 -5.44 -9.00
N TYR A 68 -1.17 -5.04 -10.05
CA TYR A 68 -0.26 -3.90 -9.99
C TYR A 68 -0.99 -2.61 -9.60
N ALA A 69 -2.04 -2.26 -10.34
CA ALA A 69 -2.84 -1.07 -10.04
C ALA A 69 -3.54 -1.19 -8.68
N TRP A 70 -4.05 -2.36 -8.33
CA TRP A 70 -4.70 -2.59 -7.04
C TRP A 70 -3.73 -2.30 -5.89
N VAL A 71 -2.56 -2.94 -5.86
CA VAL A 71 -1.56 -2.77 -4.78
C VAL A 71 -1.16 -1.29 -4.65
N LEU A 72 -0.87 -0.61 -5.75
CA LEU A 72 -0.51 0.81 -5.71
C LEU A 72 -1.65 1.68 -5.18
N ASN A 73 -2.86 1.49 -5.69
CA ASN A 73 -4.04 2.21 -5.22
C ASN A 73 -4.31 1.98 -3.74
N HIS A 74 -3.91 0.84 -3.23
CA HIS A 74 -4.17 0.42 -1.86
C HIS A 74 -3.06 0.87 -0.88
N ILE A 75 -1.82 1.01 -1.37
CA ILE A 75 -0.68 1.49 -0.57
C ILE A 75 -0.39 2.98 -0.82
N GLN A 76 -1.04 3.67 -1.74
CA GLN A 76 -0.83 5.12 -1.86
C GLN A 76 -1.60 5.89 -0.81
N ASP A 77 -1.10 7.07 -0.47
CA ASP A 77 -1.84 8.01 0.34
C ASP A 77 -2.88 8.82 -0.45
N SER A 78 -3.62 9.71 0.23
CA SER A 78 -4.60 10.61 -0.41
C SER A 78 -3.99 11.54 -1.48
N ASN A 79 -2.68 11.74 -1.47
CA ASN A 79 -1.93 12.50 -2.48
C ASN A 79 -1.31 11.60 -3.56
N GLY A 80 -1.61 10.30 -3.56
CA GLY A 80 -1.04 9.33 -4.49
C GLY A 80 0.41 8.96 -4.20
N LEU A 81 0.95 9.30 -3.02
CA LEU A 81 2.32 8.98 -2.64
C LEU A 81 2.39 7.66 -1.87
N ILE A 82 3.41 6.87 -2.15
CA ILE A 82 3.64 5.58 -1.50
C ILE A 82 4.83 5.70 -0.55
N ALA A 83 4.61 5.40 0.73
CA ALA A 83 5.72 5.29 1.68
C ALA A 83 6.53 4.01 1.38
N PRO A 84 7.84 4.11 1.06
CA PRO A 84 8.63 2.95 0.65
C PRO A 84 8.69 1.84 1.71
N ARG A 85 8.73 2.21 2.99
CA ARG A 85 8.77 1.26 4.13
C ARG A 85 7.49 0.42 4.17
N SER A 86 6.32 1.05 4.11
CA SER A 86 5.04 0.34 4.14
C SER A 86 4.85 -0.54 2.91
N PHE A 87 5.24 -0.06 1.73
CA PHE A 87 5.22 -0.87 0.52
C PHE A 87 6.01 -2.16 0.68
N LEU A 88 7.27 -2.09 1.12
CA LEU A 88 8.11 -3.27 1.33
C LEU A 88 7.58 -4.18 2.45
N LYS A 89 7.09 -3.58 3.55
CA LYS A 89 6.56 -4.30 4.69
C LYS A 89 5.32 -5.13 4.31
N CYS A 90 4.53 -4.68 3.33
CA CYS A 90 3.35 -5.40 2.86
C CYS A 90 3.74 -6.77 2.26
N PHE A 91 4.75 -6.80 1.39
CA PHE A 91 5.24 -8.05 0.81
C PHE A 91 5.95 -8.95 1.83
N ALA A 92 6.74 -8.36 2.74
CA ALA A 92 7.40 -9.12 3.80
C ALA A 92 6.37 -9.83 4.70
N ILE A 93 5.37 -9.09 5.20
CA ILE A 93 4.31 -9.67 6.04
C ILE A 93 3.48 -10.69 5.24
N SER A 94 3.24 -10.46 3.95
CA SER A 94 2.54 -11.44 3.11
C SER A 94 3.31 -12.77 3.04
N ALA A 95 4.64 -12.71 2.84
CA ALA A 95 5.48 -13.90 2.80
C ALA A 95 5.52 -14.61 4.17
N GLU A 96 5.69 -13.85 5.26
CA GLU A 96 5.66 -14.38 6.64
C GLU A 96 4.36 -15.16 6.91
N ARG A 97 3.21 -14.57 6.56
CA ARG A 97 1.89 -15.21 6.76
C ARG A 97 1.73 -16.51 5.99
N MET A 98 2.27 -16.58 4.78
CA MET A 98 2.24 -17.81 3.99
C MET A 98 3.13 -18.88 4.58
N LEU A 99 4.32 -18.52 5.09
CA LEU A 99 5.21 -19.45 5.78
C LEU A 99 4.57 -20.03 7.05
N GLU A 100 3.73 -19.26 7.73
CA GLU A 100 2.95 -19.70 8.90
C GLU A 100 1.73 -20.55 8.52
N ASN A 101 1.32 -20.59 7.23
CA ASN A 101 0.13 -21.28 6.75
C ASN A 101 0.47 -22.30 5.65
N GLU A 102 0.82 -23.52 6.06
CA GLU A 102 1.19 -24.61 5.15
C GLU A 102 0.11 -24.92 4.10
N SER A 103 -1.17 -24.80 4.47
CA SER A 103 -2.28 -25.05 3.54
C SER A 103 -2.33 -24.02 2.41
N GLU A 104 -1.95 -22.78 2.68
CA GLU A 104 -1.93 -21.70 1.68
C GLU A 104 -0.74 -21.84 0.74
N LEU A 105 0.41 -22.31 1.24
CA LEU A 105 1.56 -22.67 0.39
C LEU A 105 1.23 -23.83 -0.55
N LYS A 106 0.56 -24.88 -0.06
CA LYS A 106 0.18 -26.05 -0.87
C LYS A 106 -0.81 -25.71 -1.98
N ASN A 107 -1.70 -24.74 -1.73
CA ASN A 107 -2.73 -24.31 -2.67
C ASN A 107 -2.30 -23.10 -3.52
N LEU A 108 -1.04 -22.67 -3.42
CA LEU A 108 -0.55 -21.54 -4.20
C LEU A 108 -0.47 -21.92 -5.68
N GLU A 109 -1.05 -21.08 -6.54
CA GLU A 109 -0.93 -21.26 -7.99
C GLU A 109 0.54 -21.18 -8.41
N ALA A 110 0.99 -22.11 -9.26
CA ALA A 110 2.39 -22.24 -9.67
C ALA A 110 2.94 -21.02 -10.44
N ASP A 111 2.08 -20.07 -10.81
CA ASP A 111 2.43 -18.87 -11.57
C ASP A 111 2.82 -17.66 -10.70
N ARG A 112 2.71 -17.77 -9.37
CA ARG A 112 2.96 -16.67 -8.42
C ARG A 112 3.72 -17.12 -7.17
N LEU A 113 4.39 -16.17 -6.53
CA LEU A 113 5.15 -16.40 -5.29
C LEU A 113 4.35 -16.11 -4.02
N LEU A 114 3.35 -15.22 -4.12
CA LEU A 114 2.52 -14.80 -3.02
C LEU A 114 1.03 -14.98 -3.36
N SER A 115 0.26 -15.42 -2.39
CA SER A 115 -1.18 -15.48 -2.50
C SER A 115 -1.79 -14.07 -2.38
N LEU A 116 -2.92 -13.87 -3.04
CA LEU A 116 -3.66 -12.62 -2.95
C LEU A 116 -4.27 -12.40 -1.55
N SER A 117 -4.72 -13.48 -0.90
CA SER A 117 -5.28 -13.45 0.46
C SER A 117 -4.25 -12.98 1.48
N SER A 118 -3.03 -13.49 1.43
CA SER A 118 -1.97 -13.06 2.35
C SER A 118 -1.55 -11.62 2.08
N LEU A 119 -1.51 -11.19 0.82
CA LEU A 119 -1.21 -9.80 0.47
C LEU A 119 -2.27 -8.84 1.01
N GLN A 120 -3.56 -9.19 0.85
CA GLN A 120 -4.68 -8.43 1.40
C GLN A 120 -4.61 -8.34 2.93
N GLY A 121 -4.37 -9.47 3.61
CA GLY A 121 -4.19 -9.47 5.07
C GLY A 121 -2.97 -8.68 5.53
N ALA A 122 -1.87 -8.72 4.77
CA ALA A 122 -0.65 -7.99 5.09
C ALA A 122 -0.83 -6.47 4.96
N LEU A 123 -1.54 -6.04 3.92
CA LEU A 123 -1.92 -4.65 3.70
C LEU A 123 -2.68 -4.08 4.89
N ILE A 124 -3.59 -4.87 5.47
CA ILE A 124 -4.36 -4.47 6.65
C ILE A 124 -3.41 -4.15 7.82
N ARG A 125 -2.53 -5.10 8.12
CA ARG A 125 -1.55 -4.98 9.22
C ARG A 125 -0.55 -3.84 9.02
N VAL A 126 -0.10 -3.62 7.79
CA VAL A 126 0.82 -2.51 7.45
C VAL A 126 0.14 -1.16 7.68
N SER A 127 -1.12 -1.07 7.27
CA SER A 127 -1.86 0.17 7.33
C SER A 127 -2.23 0.53 8.77
N ASP A 128 -2.62 -0.44 9.60
CA ASP A 128 -2.77 -0.24 11.06
C ASP A 128 -1.46 0.23 11.70
N GLY A 129 -0.34 -0.40 11.34
CA GLY A 129 0.97 -0.01 11.82
C GLY A 129 1.31 1.44 11.46
N ARG A 130 1.03 1.86 10.23
CA ARG A 130 1.24 3.25 9.82
C ARG A 130 0.35 4.20 10.60
N VAL A 131 -0.92 3.86 10.71
CA VAL A 131 -1.89 4.68 11.39
C VAL A 131 -1.44 4.94 12.85
N ARG A 132 -0.85 3.93 13.51
CA ARG A 132 -0.21 4.09 14.82
C ARG A 132 1.01 5.03 14.77
N GLU A 133 1.95 4.82 13.85
CA GLU A 133 3.14 5.68 13.69
C GLU A 133 2.77 7.17 13.49
N ILE A 134 1.70 7.44 12.71
CA ILE A 134 1.24 8.81 12.49
C ILE A 134 0.57 9.34 13.75
N SER A 135 -0.26 8.55 14.42
CA SER A 135 -0.91 8.97 15.67
C SER A 135 0.08 9.33 16.78
N GLU A 136 1.24 8.67 16.85
CA GLU A 136 2.31 9.02 17.79
C GLU A 136 2.82 10.46 17.56
N SER A 137 2.83 10.92 16.31
CA SER A 137 3.23 12.30 15.96
C SER A 137 2.06 13.30 16.00
N TYR A 138 0.83 12.82 15.87
CA TYR A 138 -0.38 13.63 15.79
C TYR A 138 -1.49 13.05 16.68
N PRO A 139 -1.44 13.27 18.01
CA PRO A 139 -2.35 12.63 18.97
C PRO A 139 -3.84 12.89 18.72
N TRP A 140 -4.19 14.03 18.13
CA TRP A 140 -5.57 14.37 17.76
C TRP A 140 -6.19 13.38 16.74
N LEU A 141 -5.38 12.61 16.01
CA LEU A 141 -5.88 11.58 15.11
C LEU A 141 -6.62 10.46 15.83
N GLU A 142 -6.28 10.15 17.09
CA GLU A 142 -7.04 9.16 17.85
C GLU A 142 -8.46 9.64 18.15
N THR A 143 -8.62 10.92 18.52
CA THR A 143 -9.93 11.53 18.70
C THR A 143 -10.71 11.56 17.40
N LEU A 144 -10.06 11.91 16.29
CA LEU A 144 -10.70 11.89 14.98
C LEU A 144 -11.18 10.47 14.62
N LYS A 145 -10.37 9.43 14.81
CA LYS A 145 -10.78 8.03 14.58
C LYS A 145 -12.01 7.63 15.38
N GLN A 146 -12.07 8.04 16.65
CA GLN A 146 -13.21 7.73 17.52
C GLN A 146 -14.50 8.37 17.02
N MET A 147 -14.44 9.64 16.59
CA MET A 147 -15.60 10.36 16.03
C MET A 147 -16.18 9.67 14.79
N LEU A 148 -15.31 9.08 13.99
CA LEU A 148 -15.63 8.49 12.68
C LEU A 148 -15.86 6.99 12.72
N ASN A 149 -15.74 6.40 13.90
CA ASN A 149 -15.98 4.99 14.09
C ASN A 149 -17.40 4.64 13.63
N GLY A 150 -17.50 3.57 12.83
CA GLY A 150 -18.74 3.08 12.26
C GLY A 150 -19.18 3.78 10.96
N LEU A 151 -18.42 4.75 10.44
CA LEU A 151 -18.65 5.29 9.11
C LEU A 151 -18.02 4.38 8.04
N HIS A 152 -18.61 4.39 6.84
CA HIS A 152 -18.14 3.62 5.69
C HIS A 152 -17.75 4.55 4.54
N LEU A 153 -17.07 4.00 3.52
CA LEU A 153 -16.59 4.77 2.36
C LEU A 153 -17.71 5.52 1.62
N LEU A 154 -18.91 4.96 1.61
CA LEU A 154 -20.08 5.50 0.91
C LEU A 154 -20.89 6.47 1.79
N THR A 155 -20.44 6.73 3.03
CA THR A 155 -21.09 7.71 3.90
C THR A 155 -21.02 9.08 3.26
N GLU A 156 -22.17 9.75 3.22
CA GLU A 156 -22.27 11.09 2.67
C GLU A 156 -21.43 12.09 3.46
N ARG A 157 -20.87 13.07 2.74
CA ARG A 157 -20.00 14.10 3.31
C ARG A 157 -20.64 14.82 4.51
N GLN A 158 -21.93 15.08 4.45
CA GLN A 158 -22.66 15.80 5.50
C GLN A 158 -22.65 15.01 6.82
N GLU A 159 -22.78 13.69 6.78
CA GLU A 159 -22.73 12.84 7.97
C GLU A 159 -21.31 12.78 8.56
N VAL A 160 -20.28 12.79 7.70
CA VAL A 160 -18.89 12.91 8.14
C VAL A 160 -18.67 14.24 8.87
N GLU A 161 -19.08 15.35 8.26
CA GLU A 161 -18.93 16.69 8.84
C GLU A 161 -19.69 16.81 10.18
N ARG A 162 -20.89 16.23 10.27
CA ARG A 162 -21.69 16.18 11.51
C ARG A 162 -20.99 15.42 12.64
N ARG A 163 -20.27 14.35 12.32
CA ARG A 163 -19.50 13.55 13.30
C ARG A 163 -18.24 14.27 13.78
N ILE A 164 -17.62 15.10 12.95
CA ILE A 164 -16.44 15.89 13.31
C ILE A 164 -16.90 17.11 14.12
N ASN A 165 -17.27 16.89 15.37
CA ASN A 165 -17.61 17.96 16.29
C ASN A 165 -16.32 18.52 16.95
N ILE A 166 -15.81 19.63 16.39
CA ILE A 166 -14.59 20.31 16.86
C ILE A 166 -14.77 20.87 18.29
N ASP A 167 -16.01 21.11 18.74
CA ASP A 167 -16.24 21.64 20.08
C ASP A 167 -15.79 20.67 21.18
N GLN A 168 -15.80 19.36 20.89
CA GLN A 168 -15.36 18.30 21.80
C GLN A 168 -13.83 18.18 21.93
N TRP A 169 -13.06 18.95 21.16
CA TRP A 169 -11.60 18.87 21.18
C TRP A 169 -11.00 19.67 22.34
N THR A 170 -9.90 19.16 22.93
CA THR A 170 -9.14 19.88 23.95
C THR A 170 -8.42 21.10 23.36
N ASN A 171 -7.99 22.04 24.20
CA ASN A 171 -7.24 23.22 23.75
C ASN A 171 -5.92 22.84 23.06
N GLU A 172 -5.27 21.76 23.48
CA GLU A 172 -4.05 21.22 22.84
C GLU A 172 -4.34 20.62 21.46
N GLN A 173 -5.48 19.94 21.29
CA GLN A 173 -5.91 19.42 20.00
C GLN A 173 -6.33 20.53 19.04
N LYS A 174 -6.90 21.63 19.57
CA LYS A 174 -7.27 22.82 18.81
C LYS A 174 -6.06 23.68 18.43
N SER A 175 -5.03 23.73 19.30
CA SER A 175 -3.80 24.51 19.09
C SER A 175 -2.76 23.79 18.23
N ALA A 176 -2.75 22.45 18.23
CA ALA A 176 -2.10 21.66 17.20
C ALA A 176 -2.70 22.11 15.86
N SER A 177 -1.88 22.69 14.98
CA SER A 177 -2.35 23.37 13.78
C SER A 177 -3.03 22.39 12.82
N TRP A 178 -4.30 22.07 13.05
CA TRP A 178 -5.08 21.13 12.25
C TRP A 178 -5.13 21.59 10.78
N ARG A 179 -5.14 22.91 10.55
CA ARG A 179 -5.07 23.53 9.22
C ARG A 179 -3.76 23.26 8.48
N THR A 180 -2.63 23.21 9.19
CA THR A 180 -1.29 22.98 8.61
C THR A 180 -0.86 21.51 8.67
N ALA A 181 -1.47 20.72 9.57
CA ALA A 181 -1.20 19.30 9.74
C ALA A 181 -1.96 18.47 8.69
N LEU A 182 -3.21 18.82 8.36
CA LEU A 182 -3.98 18.10 7.34
C LEU A 182 -3.33 18.13 5.94
N SER A 183 -2.60 19.20 5.61
CA SER A 183 -1.82 19.27 4.36
C SER A 183 -0.54 18.40 4.39
N ASN A 184 -0.05 18.04 5.58
CA ASN A 184 1.18 17.27 5.78
C ASN A 184 0.95 15.81 6.20
N ILE A 185 -0.25 15.46 6.64
CA ILE A 185 -0.59 14.10 7.04
C ILE A 185 -0.96 13.27 5.80
N ARG A 186 -0.25 12.16 5.67
CA ARG A 186 -0.23 11.28 4.50
C ARG A 186 -0.87 9.94 4.88
N PHE A 187 -2.12 9.73 4.47
CA PHE A 187 -2.91 8.56 4.85
C PHE A 187 -3.08 7.55 3.74
N PHE A 188 -2.75 6.28 3.99
CA PHE A 188 -3.02 5.16 3.07
C PHE A 188 -4.50 5.07 2.70
N ARG A 189 -4.78 4.75 1.44
CA ARG A 189 -6.13 4.50 0.92
C ARG A 189 -6.84 3.33 1.61
N VAL A 190 -6.10 2.42 2.27
CA VAL A 190 -6.68 1.13 2.71
C VAL A 190 -7.10 1.07 4.16
N HIS A 191 -6.50 1.85 5.06
CA HIS A 191 -7.09 2.03 6.42
C HIS A 191 -7.68 3.42 6.59
N TRP A 192 -8.36 3.85 5.54
CA TRP A 192 -9.57 4.67 5.63
C TRP A 192 -10.76 3.90 5.01
N TYR A 193 -10.75 2.55 5.01
CA TYR A 193 -11.97 1.77 4.72
C TYR A 193 -12.99 1.80 5.89
N THR A 194 -12.59 2.30 7.06
CA THR A 194 -13.47 2.50 8.24
C THR A 194 -13.36 3.90 8.86
N ALA A 195 -12.69 4.82 8.19
CA ALA A 195 -12.70 6.24 8.54
C ALA A 195 -12.53 6.95 7.19
N ILE A 196 -13.29 8.00 6.87
CA ILE A 196 -13.10 9.07 5.84
C ILE A 196 -12.10 8.90 4.65
N HIS A 197 -12.65 8.74 3.45
CA HIS A 197 -12.13 9.44 2.28
C HIS A 197 -12.87 10.79 2.18
N VAL A 198 -12.20 11.92 2.42
CA VAL A 198 -12.64 13.22 1.88
C VAL A 198 -11.70 13.44 0.70
N GLU A 199 -12.09 12.90 -0.45
CA GLU A 199 -11.48 13.30 -1.72
C GLU A 199 -12.01 14.69 -2.05
N TRP A 200 -11.24 15.73 -1.74
CA TRP A 200 -11.56 17.09 -2.14
C TRP A 200 -11.25 17.23 -3.63
N LYS A 201 -12.23 16.90 -4.48
CA LYS A 201 -12.28 17.48 -5.84
C LYS A 201 -12.78 18.90 -5.69
N GLY A 202 -11.83 19.83 -5.54
CA GLY A 202 -12.09 21.23 -5.78
C GLY A 202 -12.56 21.42 -7.21
N GLN A 203 -13.86 21.39 -7.43
CA GLN A 203 -14.46 22.18 -8.48
C GLN A 203 -14.35 23.63 -8.01
N CYS A 204 -13.27 24.30 -8.43
CA CYS A 204 -13.33 25.74 -8.60
C CYS A 204 -14.36 26.01 -9.68
N SER A 205 -15.53 26.47 -9.25
CA SER A 205 -16.34 27.43 -10.00
C SER A 205 -16.20 28.77 -9.29
#